data_AF-A0A2S5LA08-F1
#
_entry.id   AF-A0A2S5LA08-F1
#
_cell.length_a   1.000
_cell.length_b   1.000
_cell.length_c   1.000
_cell.angle_alpha   90.00
_cell.angle_beta   90.00
_cell.angle_gamma   90.00
#
_symmetry.space_group_name_H-M   'P 1'
#
loop_
_entity.id
_entity.type
_entity.pdbx_description
1 polymer ?
#
loop_
_entity_poly.entity_id
_entity_poly.type
_entity_poly.pdbx_seq_one_letter_code
_entity_poly.pdbx_strand_id
1 'polypeptide(L)'
;MNNDNHELAAAAKTLQSKYPTKEFSVTKNFEGVDVVAFVHDGMSIFDPYVSDCGRLDADPKEAYGIEPDDAELMVKANALTPPKTTKPSRI
;
A
#
# COMPACT_ATOMS: atom_id res chain seq x y z
N MET A 1 8.59 8.70 18.46
CA MET A 1 7.94 9.11 17.19
C MET A 1 8.37 8.09 16.16
N ASN A 2 7.42 7.33 15.63
CA ASN A 2 7.66 6.10 14.86
C ASN A 2 8.28 6.43 13.50
N ASN A 3 9.48 5.94 13.23
CA ASN A 3 10.18 6.10 11.95
C ASN A 3 9.39 5.51 10.77
N ASP A 4 8.55 4.51 11.04
CA ASP A 4 7.81 3.75 10.02
C ASP A 4 6.83 4.64 9.23
N ASN A 5 6.24 5.65 9.88
CA ASN A 5 5.32 6.58 9.22
C ASN A 5 6.01 7.53 8.23
N HIS A 6 7.31 7.78 8.40
CA HIS A 6 8.06 8.67 7.52
C HIS A 6 8.37 7.99 6.18
N GLU A 7 8.69 6.69 6.21
CA GLU A 7 8.98 5.91 4.99
C GLU A 7 7.73 5.66 4.14
N LEU A 8 6.59 5.34 4.79
CA LEU A 8 5.29 5.23 4.10
C LEU A 8 4.89 6.53 3.41
N ALA A 9 5.00 7.65 4.13
CA ALA A 9 4.66 8.96 3.58
C ALA A 9 5.59 9.36 2.42
N ALA A 10 6.88 9.00 2.51
CA ALA A 10 7.84 9.23 1.44
C ALA A 10 7.53 8.39 0.19
N ALA A 11 7.19 7.11 0.37
CA ALA A 11 6.77 6.24 -0.72
C ALA A 11 5.48 6.76 -1.39
N ALA A 12 4.44 7.06 -0.60
CA ALA A 12 3.19 7.62 -1.11
C ALA A 12 3.41 8.92 -1.90
N LYS A 13 4.25 9.84 -1.38
CA LYS A 13 4.57 11.11 -2.05
C LYS A 13 5.37 10.91 -3.35
N THR A 14 6.30 9.96 -3.36
CA THR A 14 7.08 9.60 -4.55
C THR A 14 6.16 9.06 -5.64
N LEU A 15 5.27 8.12 -5.28
CA LEU A 15 4.29 7.55 -6.21
C LEU A 15 3.28 8.60 -6.69
N GLN A 16 2.77 9.46 -5.80
CA GLN A 16 1.87 10.56 -6.15
C GLN A 16 2.50 11.54 -7.16
N SER A 17 3.81 11.76 -7.07
CA SER A 17 4.53 12.65 -7.98
C SER A 17 4.73 12.02 -9.37
N LYS A 18 4.88 10.69 -9.44
CA LYS A 18 5.00 9.95 -10.70
C LYS A 18 3.65 9.72 -11.38
N TYR A 19 2.60 9.51 -10.60
CA TYR A 19 1.26 9.18 -11.07
C TYR A 19 0.25 10.24 -10.58
N PRO A 20 0.26 11.47 -11.13
CA PRO A 20 -0.59 12.56 -10.65
C PRO A 20 -2.10 12.32 -10.86
N THR A 21 -2.47 11.37 -11.71
CA THR A 21 -3.85 10.95 -11.96
C THR A 21 -4.35 9.89 -10.97
N LYS A 22 -3.48 9.36 -10.12
CA LYS A 22 -3.81 8.38 -9.08
C LYS A 22 -3.70 9.04 -7.72
N GLU A 23 -4.61 8.70 -6.81
CA GLU A 23 -4.60 9.23 -5.45
C GLU A 23 -3.90 8.24 -4.51
N PHE A 24 -2.63 8.51 -4.22
CA PHE A 24 -1.85 7.74 -3.25
C PHE A 24 -1.97 8.35 -1.86
N SER A 25 -2.24 7.53 -0.86
CA SER A 25 -2.36 7.97 0.53
C SER A 25 -1.89 6.90 1.50
N VAL A 26 -1.53 7.34 2.72
CA VAL A 26 -1.29 6.42 3.84
C VAL A 26 -2.63 6.24 4.56
N THR A 27 -3.11 5.00 4.61
CA THR A 27 -4.39 4.62 5.23
C THR A 27 -4.20 3.40 6.12
N LYS A 28 -5.22 3.03 6.90
CA LYS A 28 -5.18 1.82 7.73
C LYS A 28 -5.76 0.63 6.98
N ASN A 29 -5.04 -0.50 6.97
CA ASN A 29 -5.59 -1.78 6.51
C ASN A 29 -6.59 -2.36 7.52
N PHE A 30 -7.16 -3.53 7.22
CA PHE A 30 -8.13 -4.23 8.08
C PHE A 30 -7.57 -4.64 9.46
N GLU A 31 -6.25 -4.67 9.61
CA GLU A 31 -5.55 -4.97 10.88
C GLU A 31 -5.21 -3.68 11.67
N GLY A 32 -5.57 -2.50 11.15
CA GLY A 32 -5.28 -1.20 11.77
C GLY A 32 -3.84 -0.72 11.56
N VAL A 33 -3.09 -1.36 10.66
CA VAL A 33 -1.72 -1.03 10.29
C VAL A 33 -1.73 0.06 9.23
N ASP A 34 -0.89 1.07 9.41
CA ASP A 34 -0.72 2.15 8.43
C ASP A 34 -0.01 1.59 7.19
N VAL A 35 -0.61 1.72 6.02
CA VAL A 35 -0.11 1.20 4.73
C VAL A 35 -0.29 2.25 3.64
N VAL A 36 0.56 2.23 2.62
CA VAL A 36 0.37 2.97 1.38
C VAL A 36 -0.71 2.28 0.56
N ALA A 37 -1.71 3.05 0.12
CA ALA A 37 -2.77 2.62 -0.76
C ALA A 37 -2.98 3.63 -1.89
N PHE A 38 -3.53 3.19 -3.01
CA PHE A 38 -4.10 4.10 -3.99
C PHE A 38 -5.52 3.70 -4.36
N VAL A 39 -6.32 4.67 -4.79
CA VAL A 39 -7.68 4.43 -5.26
C VAL A 39 -7.66 4.06 -6.75
N HIS A 40 -8.25 2.92 -7.07
CA HIS A 40 -8.49 2.47 -8.44
C HIS A 40 -9.92 1.93 -8.53
N ASP A 41 -10.70 2.47 -9.46
CA ASP A 41 -12.12 2.13 -9.64
C ASP A 41 -12.94 2.14 -8.33
N GLY A 42 -12.65 3.11 -7.45
CA GLY A 42 -13.32 3.26 -6.15
C GLY A 42 -12.88 2.27 -5.08
N MET A 43 -11.89 1.41 -5.36
CA MET A 43 -11.30 0.47 -4.42
C MET A 43 -9.90 0.91 -3.99
N SER A 44 -9.57 0.71 -2.72
CA SER A 44 -8.21 0.93 -2.21
C SER A 44 -7.36 -0.30 -2.49
N ILE A 45 -6.36 -0.13 -3.35
CA ILE A 45 -5.35 -1.15 -3.64
C ILE A 45 -4.18 -0.94 -2.68
N PHE A 46 -3.84 -1.97 -1.91
CA PHE A 46 -2.71 -1.97 -0.96
C PHE A 46 -1.53 -2.80 -1.47
N ASP A 47 -1.81 -3.73 -2.38
CA ASP A 47 -0.81 -4.55 -3.06
C ASP A 47 -1.13 -4.56 -4.56
N PRO A 48 -0.32 -3.90 -5.41
CA PRO A 48 -0.55 -3.82 -6.85
C PRO A 48 -0.37 -5.17 -7.58
N TYR A 49 0.21 -6.18 -6.95
CA TYR A 49 0.33 -7.54 -7.51
C TYR A 49 -0.90 -8.41 -7.18
N VAL A 50 -1.80 -7.88 -6.34
CA VAL A 50 -3.07 -8.52 -6.02
C VAL A 50 -4.19 -7.76 -6.73
N SER A 51 -4.94 -8.47 -7.56
CA SER A 51 -6.14 -7.92 -8.20
C SER A 51 -7.21 -7.54 -7.18
N ASP A 52 -8.11 -6.63 -7.57
CA ASP A 52 -9.33 -6.27 -6.86
C ASP A 52 -10.18 -7.48 -6.39
N CYS A 53 -10.15 -8.56 -7.18
CA CYS A 53 -10.83 -9.82 -6.91
C CYS A 53 -9.99 -10.84 -6.11
N GLY A 54 -8.80 -10.47 -5.65
CA GLY A 54 -7.94 -11.29 -4.78
C GLY A 54 -7.05 -12.29 -5.50
N ARG A 55 -6.91 -12.22 -6.84
CA ARG A 55 -5.89 -13.02 -7.56
C ARG A 55 -4.51 -12.45 -7.28
N LEU A 56 -3.57 -13.32 -6.90
CA LEU A 56 -2.21 -12.99 -6.47
C LEU A 56 -1.19 -12.87 -7.61
N ASP A 57 -1.64 -12.75 -8.86
CA ASP A 57 -0.80 -12.73 -10.07
C ASP A 57 -1.20 -11.58 -11.02
N ALA A 58 -1.63 -10.43 -10.46
CA ALA A 58 -1.91 -9.27 -11.28
C ALA A 58 -0.60 -8.62 -11.74
N ASP A 59 -0.47 -8.34 -13.04
CA ASP A 59 0.57 -7.44 -13.52
C ASP A 59 0.16 -5.99 -13.15
N PRO A 60 0.90 -5.28 -12.29
CA PRO A 60 0.52 -3.95 -11.83
C PRO A 60 0.50 -2.91 -12.96
N LYS A 61 1.26 -3.14 -14.02
CA LYS A 61 1.29 -2.27 -15.19
C LYS A 61 0.06 -2.50 -16.06
N GLU A 62 -0.33 -3.76 -16.28
CA GLU A 62 -1.53 -4.06 -17.07
C GLU A 62 -2.82 -3.76 -16.30
N ALA A 63 -2.90 -4.15 -15.02
CA ALA A 63 -4.09 -3.99 -14.20
C ALA A 63 -4.28 -2.52 -13.76
N TYR A 64 -3.19 -1.88 -13.34
CA TYR A 64 -3.27 -0.58 -12.68
C TYR A 64 -2.47 0.51 -13.38
N GLY A 65 -1.69 0.23 -14.42
CA GLY A 65 -0.84 1.23 -15.08
C GLY A 65 0.28 1.74 -14.17
N ILE A 66 0.77 0.92 -13.24
CA ILE A 66 1.89 1.22 -12.34
C ILE A 66 3.07 0.35 -12.76
N GLU A 67 4.25 0.94 -12.95
CA GLU A 67 5.45 0.17 -13.29
C GLU A 67 5.82 -0.81 -12.15
N PRO A 68 6.35 -2.01 -12.47
CA PRO A 68 6.68 -3.03 -11.46
C PRO A 68 7.61 -2.53 -10.35
N ASP A 69 8.60 -1.68 -10.67
CA ASP A 69 9.53 -1.09 -9.69
C ASP A 69 8.80 -0.21 -8.66
N ASP A 70 7.79 0.54 -9.10
CA ASP A 70 6.98 1.40 -8.25
C ASP A 70 5.98 0.59 -7.41
N ALA A 71 5.44 -0.49 -7.99
CA ALA A 71 4.65 -1.46 -7.24
C ALA A 71 5.49 -2.16 -6.15
N GLU A 72 6.74 -2.50 -6.46
CA GLU A 72 7.66 -3.08 -5.49
C GLU A 72 7.97 -2.11 -4.35
N LEU A 73 8.15 -0.81 -4.64
CA LEU A 73 8.32 0.22 -3.62
C LEU A 73 7.15 0.24 -2.63
N MET A 74 5.92 0.16 -3.15
CA MET A 74 4.70 0.14 -2.35
C MET A 74 4.61 -1.11 -1.47
N VAL A 75 4.86 -2.30 -2.04
CA VAL A 75 4.88 -3.57 -1.29
C VAL A 75 5.96 -3.55 -0.22
N LYS A 76 7.17 -3.06 -0.53
CA LYS A 76 8.26 -2.93 0.46
C LYS A 76 7.89 -1.99 1.59
N ALA A 77 7.31 -0.83 1.28
CA ALA A 77 6.85 0.12 2.28
C ALA A 77 5.78 -0.50 3.21
N ASN A 78 4.86 -1.29 2.64
CA ASN A 78 3.79 -1.97 3.39
C ASN A 78 4.29 -3.20 4.17
N ALA A 79 5.29 -3.92 3.66
CA ALA A 79 5.89 -5.07 4.35
C ALA A 79 6.74 -4.65 5.57
N LEU A 80 7.29 -3.43 5.55
CA LEU A 80 8.03 -2.87 6.68
C LEU A 80 7.14 -2.48 7.86
N THR A 81 5.83 -2.41 7.67
CA THR A 81 4.90 -2.20 8.78
C THR A 81 4.51 -3.55 9.40
N PRO A 82 5.07 -3.93 10.57
CA PRO A 82 4.62 -5.15 11.22
C PRO A 82 3.14 -5.00 11.59
N PRO A 83 2.36 -6.10 11.58
CA PRO A 83 1.07 -6.08 12.25
C PRO A 83 1.31 -5.58 13.66
N LYS A 84 0.68 -4.45 14.02
CA LYS A 84 0.64 -4.03 15.42
C LYS A 84 -0.05 -5.18 16.12
N THR A 85 0.73 -6.02 16.78
CA THR A 85 0.24 -7.08 17.63
C THR A 85 -0.67 -6.41 18.64
N THR A 86 -1.97 -6.44 18.39
CA THR A 86 -2.97 -6.30 19.44
C THR A 86 -2.70 -7.47 20.34
N LYS A 87 -1.90 -7.22 21.38
CA LYS A 87 -1.67 -8.09 22.53
C LYS A 87 -2.99 -8.80 22.80
N PRO A 88 -3.08 -10.14 22.77
CA PRO A 88 -4.30 -10.81 23.17
C PRO A 88 -4.55 -10.35 24.60
N SER A 89 -5.62 -9.59 24.80
CA SER A 89 -6.09 -9.24 26.13
C SER A 89 -6.52 -10.55 26.76
N ARG A 90 -5.60 -11.16 27.51
CA ARG A 90 -5.88 -12.32 28.35
C ARG A 90 -6.92 -11.85 29.38
N ILE A 91 -8.15 -12.30 29.17
CA ILE A 91 -9.19 -12.37 30.21
C ILE A 91 -8.84 -13.51 31.17
#